data_AF-A0A1H4EE28-F1
#
_entry.id   AF-A0A1H4EE28-F1
#
_cell.length_a   1.000
_cell.length_b   1.000
_cell.length_c   1.000
_cell.angle_alpha   90.00
_cell.angle_beta   90.00
_cell.angle_gamma   90.00
#
_symmetry.space_group_name_H-M   'P 1'
#
loop_
_entity.id
_entity.type
_entity.pdbx_description
1 polymer ?
#
loop_
_entity_poly.entity_id
_entity_poly.type
_entity_poly.pdbx_seq_one_letter_code
_entity_poly.pdbx_strand_id
1 'polypeptide(L)' 'MTEQETLQKLIAKRLTRILYVAETALPQNQYQAFRKIALDEFGNNGLNKDLEQIWKTKKRNGQE' A
#
# COMPACT_ATOMS: atom_id res chain seq x y z
N MET A 1 -18.21 0.00 -5.03
CA MET A 1 -16.74 -0.03 -4.86
C MET A 1 -16.20 1.33 -5.26
N THR A 2 -15.50 2.02 -4.37
CA THR A 2 -14.97 3.37 -4.61
C THR A 2 -13.67 3.34 -5.43
N GLU A 3 -13.29 4.47 -6.02
CA GLU A 3 -11.99 4.63 -6.69
C GLU A 3 -10.83 4.29 -5.73
N GLN A 4 -10.94 4.73 -4.47
CA GLN A 4 -9.97 4.44 -3.40
C GLN A 4 -9.81 2.93 -3.16
N GLU A 5 -10.92 2.20 -2.98
CA GLU A 5 -10.89 0.74 -2.81
C GLU A 5 -10.29 0.03 -4.04
N THR A 6 -10.52 0.58 -5.23
CA THR A 6 -9.94 0.06 -6.48
C THR A 6 -8.43 0.23 -6.50
N LEU A 7 -7.93 1.42 -6.15
CA LEU A 7 -6.49 1.69 -6.10
C LEU A 7 -5.81 0.83 -5.04
N GLN A 8 -6.40 0.68 -3.85
CA GLN A 8 -5.87 -0.17 -2.78
C GLN A 8 -5.72 -1.63 -3.24
N LYS A 9 -6.71 -2.19 -3.96
CA LYS A 9 -6.59 -3.55 -4.52
C LYS A 9 -5.48 -3.65 -5.56
N LEU A 10 -5.28 -2.63 -6.39
CA LEU A 10 -4.20 -2.60 -7.38
C LEU A 10 -2.82 -2.54 -6.72
N ILE A 11 -2.67 -1.74 -5.67
CA ILE A 11 -1.44 -1.66 -4.86
C ILE A 11 -1.16 -3.02 -4.22
N ALA A 12 -2.15 -3.61 -3.54
CA ALA A 12 -2.00 -4.92 -2.91
C ALA A 12 -1.56 -6.00 -3.90
N LYS A 13 -2.17 -6.05 -5.09
CA LYS A 13 -1.79 -7.00 -6.16
C LYS A 13 -0.33 -6.83 -6.61
N ARG A 14 0.16 -5.58 -6.70
CA ARG A 14 1.55 -5.29 -7.08
C ARG A 14 2.51 -5.65 -5.95
N LEU A 15 2.15 -5.32 -4.71
CA LEU A 15 2.93 -5.64 -3.52
C LEU A 15 3.15 -7.15 -3.37
N THR A 16 2.12 -7.97 -3.58
CA THR A 16 2.26 -9.44 -3.56
C THR A 16 3.33 -9.93 -4.54
N ARG A 17 3.41 -9.36 -5.74
CA ARG A 17 4.43 -9.74 -6.73
C ARG A 17 5.84 -9.36 -6.28
N ILE A 18 5.99 -8.19 -5.66
CA ILE A 18 7.28 -7.72 -5.14
C ILE A 18 7.72 -8.60 -3.96
N LEU A 19 6.82 -8.90 -3.03
CA LEU A 19 7.08 -9.79 -1.90
C LEU A 19 7.50 -11.18 -2.38
N TYR A 20 6.84 -11.72 -3.41
CA TYR A 20 7.21 -13.01 -3.99
C TYR A 20 8.65 -13.02 -4.53
N VAL A 21 9.02 -12.00 -5.32
CA VAL A 21 10.40 -11.90 -5.84
C VAL A 21 11.40 -11.76 -4.69
N ALA A 22 11.09 -10.94 -3.68
CA ALA A 22 11.95 -10.75 -2.51
C ALA A 22 12.14 -12.05 -1.70
N GLU A 23 11.09 -12.86 -1.56
CA GLU A 23 11.14 -14.16 -0.88
C GLU A 23 12.13 -15.12 -1.56
N THR A 24 12.22 -15.09 -2.90
CA THR A 24 13.17 -15.93 -3.64
C THR A 24 14.61 -15.43 -3.60
N ALA A 25 14.81 -14.15 -3.28
CA ALA A 25 16.12 -13.50 -3.39
C ALA A 25 16.81 -13.27 -2.04
N LEU A 26 16.06 -13.27 -0.93
CA LEU A 26 16.55 -12.88 0.39
C LEU A 26 16.61 -14.07 1.34
N PRO A 27 17.62 -14.11 2.24
CA PRO A 27 17.58 -14.98 3.40
C PRO A 27 16.33 -14.73 4.26
N GLN A 28 15.83 -15.77 4.92
CA GLN A 28 14.55 -15.73 5.63
C GLN A 28 14.40 -14.56 6.62
N ASN A 29 15.45 -14.26 7.39
CA ASN A 29 15.45 -13.16 8.35
C ASN A 29 15.35 -11.78 7.65
N GLN A 30 16.02 -11.62 6.50
CA GLN A 30 15.97 -10.41 5.70
C GLN A 30 14.62 -10.27 5.00
N TYR A 31 14.06 -11.36 4.46
CA TYR A 31 12.73 -11.36 3.88
C TYR A 31 11.66 -10.99 4.90
N GLN A 32 11.73 -11.52 6.13
CA GLN A 32 10.79 -11.15 7.20
C GLN A 32 10.82 -9.65 7.53
N ALA A 33 12.03 -9.08 7.64
CA ALA A 33 12.18 -7.64 7.85
C ALA A 33 11.63 -6.83 6.67
N PHE A 34 12.00 -7.20 5.45
CA PHE A 34 11.52 -6.57 4.21
C PHE A 34 9.99 -6.62 4.11
N ARG A 35 9.39 -7.80 4.30
CA ARG A 35 7.95 -8.01 4.26
C ARG A 35 7.22 -7.14 5.28
N LYS A 36 7.74 -7.05 6.51
CA LYS A 36 7.15 -6.22 7.56
C LYS A 36 7.10 -4.74 7.13
N ILE A 37 8.24 -4.21 6.69
CA ILE A 37 8.35 -2.80 6.27
C ILE A 37 7.45 -2.55 5.06
N ALA A 38 7.54 -3.39 4.03
CA ALA A 38 6.76 -3.21 2.82
C ALA A 38 5.25 -3.27 3.09
N LEU A 39 4.77 -4.18 3.94
CA LEU A 39 3.35 -4.23 4.30
C LEU A 39 2.90 -3.00 5.11
N ASP A 40 3.77 -2.41 5.92
CA ASP A 40 3.44 -1.20 6.69
C ASP A 40 3.38 0.03 5.76
N GLU A 41 4.40 0.21 4.91
CA GLU A 41 4.51 1.29 3.92
C GLU A 41 3.35 1.30 2.93
N PHE A 42 2.94 0.13 2.42
CA PHE A 42 1.84 0.02 1.46
C PHE A 42 0.49 -0.34 2.13
N GLY A 43 0.46 -0.40 3.46
CA GLY A 43 -0.70 -0.76 4.25
C GLY A 43 -1.46 0.45 4.79
N ASN A 44 -2.24 0.20 5.84
CA ASN A 44 -3.13 1.18 6.45
C ASN A 44 -2.41 2.27 7.26
N ASN A 45 -1.13 2.09 7.57
CA ASN A 45 -0.35 3.08 8.32
C ASN A 45 0.48 3.99 7.40
N GLY A 46 0.88 3.51 6.22
CA GLY A 46 1.58 4.31 5.21
C GLY A 46 0.64 4.79 4.10
N LEU A 47 0.88 4.33 2.87
CA LEU A 47 0.29 4.88 1.65
C LEU A 47 -1.24 4.92 1.65
N ASN A 48 -1.94 3.93 2.22
CA ASN A 48 -3.41 3.97 2.23
C ASN A 48 -3.95 5.14 3.05
N LYS A 49 -3.25 5.51 4.13
CA LYS A 49 -3.62 6.63 4.99
C LYS A 49 -3.37 7.97 4.29
N ASP A 50 -2.22 8.11 3.64
CA ASP A 50 -1.88 9.32 2.89
C ASP A 50 -2.88 9.57 1.76
N LEU A 51 -3.23 8.50 1.04
CA LEU A 51 -4.23 8.57 0.00
C LEU A 51 -5.62 8.94 0.55
N GLU A 52 -6.04 8.36 1.68
CA GLU A 52 -7.29 8.73 2.34
C GLU A 52 -7.34 10.22 2.70
N GLN A 53 -6.23 10.79 3.20
CA GLN A 53 -6.14 12.22 3.50
C GLN A 53 -6.24 13.09 2.24
N ILE A 54 -5.60 12.69 1.14
CA ILE A 54 -5.68 13.39 -0.14
C ILE A 54 -7.12 13.43 -0.66
N TRP A 55 -7.84 12.30 -0.64
CA TRP A 55 -9.23 12.28 -1.09
C TRP A 55 -10.17 13.04 -0.15
N LYS A 56 -9.95 12.98 1.17
CA LYS A 56 -10.67 13.83 2.13
C LYS A 56 -10.48 15.30 1.82
N THR A 57 -9.26 15.72 1.48
CA THR A 57 -8.95 17.11 1.10
C THR A 57 -9.61 17.50 -0.22
N LYS A 58 -9.54 16.64 -1.25
CA LYS A 58 -10.23 16.88 -2.53
C LYS A 58 -11.74 17.00 -2.37
N LYS A 59 -12.37 16.17 -1.54
CA LYS A 59 -13.82 16.26 -1.25
C LYS A 59 -14.19 17.59 -0.61
N ARG A 60 -13.33 18.14 0.27
CA ARG A 60 -13.55 19.45 0.90
C ARG A 60 -13.41 20.61 -0.10
N ASN A 61 -12.47 20.50 -1.04
CA ASN A 61 -12.18 21.57 -2.00
C ASN A 61 -13.06 21.55 -3.27
N GLY A 62 -13.85 20.48 -3.48
CA GLY A 62 -14.80 20.34 -4.58
C GLY A 62 -16.26 20.58 -4.20
N GLN A 63 -16.51 21.20 -3.04
CA GLN A 63 -17.83 21.63 -2.57
C GLN A 63 -18.03 23.17 -2.67
N GLU A 64 -17.23 23.86 -3.48
CA GLU A 64 -17.48 25.24 -3.95
C GLU A 64 -17.91 25.23 -5.43
#